data_AF-A0A7Y6UCY4-F1
#
_entry.id   AF-A0A7Y6UCY4-F1
#
_cell.length_a   1.000
_cell.length_b   1.000
_cell.length_c   1.000
_cell.angle_alpha   90.00
_cell.angle_beta   90.00
_cell.angle_gamma   90.00
#
_symmetry.space_group_name_H-M   'P 1'
#
loop_
_entity.id
_entity.type
_entity.pdbx_description
1 polymer ?
#
loop_
_entity_poly.entity_id
_entity_poly.type
_entity_poly.pdbx_seq_one_letter_code
_entity_poly.pdbx_strand_id
1 'polypeptide(L)'
;MTGRDAIIKKHFDAYQAALAEKRPELVAYHELDNAVPDEAPSPEILDGLVQKALLLLIKQKLDADPSLNQRFVAATKVPLWNQLLTAARIKELARARIVRKGGRKQLRFDVADLAKTFFGKHLLADAGLVRQKVLDKEELEKLQAACAKIKLTLPETIEPTTTEMFFDEVIAEQVAAAKPKKKKSP
;
A
#
# COMPACT_ATOMS: atom_id res chain seq x y z
N MET A 1 20.63 30.41 -12.30
CA MET A 1 20.49 29.04 -11.78
C MET A 1 21.88 28.47 -11.67
N THR A 2 22.29 28.05 -10.48
CA THR A 2 23.58 27.38 -10.29
C THR A 2 23.54 26.03 -11.03
N GLY A 3 24.70 25.44 -11.32
CA GLY A 3 24.76 24.08 -11.89
C GLY A 3 24.02 23.05 -11.02
N ARG A 4 24.00 23.28 -9.70
CA ARG A 4 23.27 22.48 -8.72
C ARG A 4 21.76 22.56 -8.90
N ASP A 5 21.19 23.77 -8.95
CA ASP A 5 19.74 23.96 -9.12
C ASP A 5 19.24 23.33 -10.41
N ALA A 6 20.02 23.43 -11.48
CA ALA A 6 19.65 22.87 -12.78
C ALA A 6 19.54 21.33 -12.72
N ILE A 7 20.46 20.67 -12.00
CA ILE A 7 20.45 19.21 -11.82
C ILE A 7 19.28 18.79 -10.93
N ILE A 8 19.07 19.48 -9.80
CA ILE A 8 17.95 19.19 -8.89
C ILE A 8 16.62 19.32 -9.64
N LYS A 9 16.43 20.43 -10.36
CA LYS A 9 15.22 20.70 -11.14
C LYS A 9 14.99 19.65 -12.23
N LYS A 10 16.02 19.23 -12.95
CA LYS A 10 15.91 18.16 -13.96
C LYS A 10 15.33 16.86 -13.38
N HIS A 11 15.83 16.42 -12.22
CA HIS A 11 15.32 15.20 -11.56
C HIS A 11 13.93 15.40 -10.96
N PHE A 12 13.64 16.59 -10.43
CA PHE A 12 12.33 16.95 -9.92
C PHE A 12 11.26 16.98 -11.03
N ASP A 13 11.58 17.53 -12.20
CA ASP A 13 10.68 17.56 -13.35
C ASP A 13 10.41 16.14 -13.88
N ALA A 14 11.41 15.27 -13.89
CA ALA A 14 11.23 13.85 -14.19
C ALA A 14 10.30 13.16 -13.18
N TYR A 15 10.38 13.56 -11.91
CA TYR A 15 9.51 13.08 -10.84
C TYR A 15 8.06 13.51 -11.03
N GLN A 16 7.85 14.78 -11.32
CA GLN A 16 6.53 15.32 -11.65
C GLN A 16 5.91 14.57 -12.84
N ALA A 17 6.70 14.31 -13.88
CA ALA A 17 6.24 13.56 -15.05
C ALA A 17 5.90 12.09 -14.74
N ALA A 18 6.40 11.53 -13.63
CA ALA A 18 6.05 10.19 -13.17
C ALA A 18 4.76 10.15 -12.32
N LEU A 19 4.23 11.31 -11.89
CA LEU A 19 2.94 11.39 -11.24
C LEU A 19 1.82 11.32 -12.29
N ALA A 20 0.76 10.57 -11.97
CA ALA A 20 -0.46 10.57 -12.76
C ALA A 20 -1.12 11.95 -12.66
N GLU A 21 -1.68 12.43 -13.78
CA GLU A 21 -2.26 13.78 -13.89
C GLU A 21 -3.19 14.12 -12.70
N LYS A 22 -3.05 15.35 -12.18
CA LYS A 22 -3.89 15.96 -11.14
C LYS A 22 -3.75 15.39 -9.73
N ARG A 23 -2.57 14.91 -9.32
CA ARG A 23 -2.34 14.54 -7.92
C ARG A 23 -1.29 15.42 -7.24
N PRO A 24 -1.48 15.77 -5.95
CA PRO A 24 -0.52 16.61 -5.25
C PRO A 24 0.82 15.90 -5.11
N GLU A 25 1.89 16.68 -5.23
CA GLU A 25 3.28 16.28 -5.07
C GLU A 25 3.45 15.49 -3.76
N LEU A 26 4.15 14.35 -3.80
CA LEU A 26 4.51 13.60 -2.59
C LEU A 26 5.81 14.12 -1.97
N VAL A 27 6.73 14.57 -2.81
CA VAL A 27 8.02 15.16 -2.43
C VAL A 27 8.01 16.58 -2.97
N ALA A 28 8.17 17.55 -2.08
CA ALA A 28 8.25 18.94 -2.47
C ALA A 28 9.68 19.29 -2.92
N TYR A 29 9.82 20.29 -3.79
CA TYR A 29 11.14 20.69 -4.30
C TYR A 29 12.12 21.04 -3.17
N HIS A 30 11.67 21.79 -2.16
CA HIS A 30 12.50 22.17 -1.02
C HIS A 30 12.90 20.98 -0.13
N GLU A 31 12.07 19.93 -0.04
CA GLU A 31 12.43 18.69 0.67
C GLU A 31 13.58 17.98 -0.06
N LEU A 32 13.53 17.95 -1.40
CA LEU A 32 14.61 17.38 -2.21
C LEU A 32 15.88 18.23 -2.12
N ASP A 33 15.74 19.55 -2.23
CA ASP A 33 16.85 20.50 -2.15
C ASP A 33 17.62 20.37 -0.83
N ASN A 34 16.91 20.30 0.30
CA ASN A 34 17.50 20.12 1.62
C ASN A 34 18.14 18.74 1.83
N ALA A 35 17.71 17.72 1.08
CA ALA A 35 18.24 16.37 1.16
C ALA A 35 19.53 16.18 0.35
N VAL A 36 19.86 17.13 -0.53
CA VAL A 36 21.05 17.08 -1.38
C VAL A 36 22.13 17.99 -0.79
N PRO A 37 23.36 17.48 -0.57
CA PRO A 37 24.46 18.29 -0.05
C PRO A 37 24.72 19.56 -0.87
N ASP A 38 25.07 20.65 -0.20
CA ASP A 38 25.39 21.93 -0.84
C ASP A 38 26.67 21.85 -1.68
N GLU A 39 27.66 21.09 -1.21
CA GLU A 39 28.93 20.88 -1.88
C GLU A 39 29.00 19.46 -2.44
N ALA A 40 29.06 19.34 -3.77
CA ALA A 40 29.32 18.10 -4.46
C ALA A 40 30.67 18.17 -5.19
N PRO A 41 31.51 17.12 -5.16
CA PRO A 41 32.84 17.13 -5.77
C PRO A 41 32.80 17.24 -7.30
N SER A 42 31.71 16.81 -7.93
CA SER A 42 31.49 16.94 -9.38
C SER A 42 29.99 16.94 -9.73
N PRO A 43 29.61 17.44 -10.92
CA PRO A 43 28.23 17.39 -11.41
C PRO A 43 27.66 15.97 -11.50
N GLU A 44 28.49 14.99 -11.83
CA GLU A 44 28.08 13.57 -11.95
C GLU A 44 27.75 12.96 -10.58
N ILE A 45 28.58 13.28 -9.57
CA ILE A 45 28.31 12.85 -8.19
C ILE A 45 27.04 13.53 -7.69
N LEU A 46 26.83 14.81 -8.01
CA LEU A 46 25.61 15.51 -7.66
C LEU A 46 24.37 14.87 -8.29
N ASP A 47 24.40 14.52 -9.58
CA ASP A 47 23.29 13.84 -10.28
C ASP A 47 22.90 12.53 -9.57
N GLY A 48 23.90 11.71 -9.21
CA GLY A 48 23.69 10.47 -8.45
C GLY A 48 23.15 10.71 -7.04
N LEU A 49 23.62 11.76 -6.35
CA LEU A 49 23.12 12.15 -5.02
C LEU A 49 21.67 12.60 -5.06
N VAL A 50 21.29 13.42 -6.05
CA VAL A 50 19.90 13.87 -6.25
C VAL A 50 18.99 12.68 -6.53
N GLN A 51 19.40 11.80 -7.45
CA GLN A 51 18.61 10.59 -7.77
C GLN A 51 18.42 9.71 -6.53
N LYS A 52 19.48 9.53 -5.72
CA LYS A 52 19.43 8.75 -4.48
C LYS A 52 18.54 9.41 -3.42
N ALA A 53 18.66 10.72 -3.21
CA ALA A 53 17.86 11.48 -2.26
C ALA A 53 16.36 11.37 -2.60
N LEU A 54 16.03 11.59 -3.87
CA LEU A 54 14.66 11.47 -4.36
C LEU A 54 14.10 10.05 -4.17
N LEU A 55 14.91 9.02 -4.46
CA LEU A 55 14.54 7.62 -4.21
C LEU A 55 14.23 7.34 -2.74
N LEU A 56 15.08 7.84 -1.84
CA LEU A 56 14.89 7.66 -0.40
C LEU A 56 13.63 8.37 0.09
N LEU A 57 13.40 9.60 -0.34
CA LEU A 57 12.20 10.37 0.01
C LEU A 57 10.93 9.68 -0.48
N ILE A 58 10.88 9.28 -1.75
CA ILE A 58 9.73 8.54 -2.30
C ILE A 58 9.53 7.24 -1.53
N LYS A 59 10.60 6.48 -1.28
CA LYS A 59 10.53 5.22 -0.51
C LYS A 59 9.94 5.45 0.89
N GLN A 60 10.41 6.46 1.62
CA GLN A 60 9.91 6.78 2.96
C GLN A 60 8.42 7.10 2.94
N LYS A 61 7.96 7.93 2.00
CA LYS A 61 6.53 8.28 1.88
C LYS A 61 5.70 7.05 1.52
N LEU A 62 6.18 6.18 0.61
CA LEU A 62 5.50 4.94 0.22
C LEU A 62 5.47 3.87 1.32
N ASP A 63 6.54 3.73 2.10
CA ASP A 63 6.59 2.80 3.23
C ASP A 63 5.66 3.28 4.37
N ALA A 64 5.51 4.60 4.55
CA ALA A 64 4.58 5.20 5.50
C ALA A 64 3.10 5.08 5.06
N ASP A 65 2.80 5.41 3.80
CA ASP A 65 1.47 5.28 3.21
C ASP A 65 1.53 4.59 1.83
N PRO A 66 1.28 3.27 1.78
CA PRO A 66 1.29 2.52 0.53
C PRO A 66 0.22 2.95 -0.48
N SER A 67 -0.86 3.62 -0.04
CA SER A 67 -1.94 4.07 -0.95
C SER A 67 -1.45 5.13 -1.94
N LEU A 68 -0.35 5.79 -1.60
CA LEU A 68 0.33 6.76 -2.45
C LEU A 68 0.88 6.14 -3.75
N ASN A 69 1.04 4.82 -3.83
CA ASN A 69 1.42 4.11 -5.07
C ASN A 69 0.46 4.40 -6.25
N GLN A 70 -0.81 4.67 -5.94
CA GLN A 70 -1.82 5.01 -6.95
C GLN A 70 -1.61 6.37 -7.60
N ARG A 71 -0.73 7.22 -7.03
CA ARG A 71 -0.42 8.54 -7.57
C ARG A 71 0.58 8.49 -8.71
N PHE A 72 1.28 7.38 -8.88
CA PHE A 72 2.25 7.21 -9.96
C PHE A 72 1.60 6.60 -11.18
N VAL A 73 2.12 6.95 -12.36
CA VAL A 73 1.79 6.25 -13.61
C VAL A 73 2.18 4.77 -13.52
N ALA A 74 1.61 3.93 -14.39
CA ALA A 74 1.89 2.49 -14.38
C ALA A 74 3.38 2.19 -14.60
N ALA A 75 4.00 2.85 -15.57
CA ALA A 75 5.42 2.76 -15.87
C ALA A 75 6.01 4.16 -16.09
N THR A 76 7.07 4.44 -15.36
CA THR A 76 7.86 5.68 -15.49
C THR A 76 8.99 5.49 -16.50
N LYS A 77 9.56 6.59 -16.99
CA LYS A 77 10.75 6.55 -17.88
C LYS A 77 12.04 6.17 -17.14
N VAL A 78 12.02 6.09 -15.80
CA VAL A 78 13.20 5.82 -14.96
C VAL A 78 13.14 4.38 -14.45
N PRO A 79 14.00 3.46 -14.94
CA PRO A 79 13.93 2.04 -14.59
C PRO A 79 14.01 1.77 -13.09
N LEU A 80 14.87 2.51 -12.39
CA LEU A 80 15.07 2.37 -10.94
C LEU A 80 13.79 2.72 -10.14
N TRP A 81 13.00 3.67 -10.63
CA TRP A 81 11.71 4.01 -10.01
C TRP A 81 10.66 2.95 -10.27
N ASN A 82 10.66 2.34 -11.46
CA ASN A 82 9.77 1.22 -11.73
C ASN A 82 10.05 0.06 -10.77
N GLN A 83 11.32 -0.22 -10.46
CA GLN A 83 11.69 -1.24 -9.45
C GLN A 83 11.18 -0.88 -8.06
N LEU A 84 11.40 0.36 -7.60
CA LEU A 84 10.90 0.85 -6.31
C LEU A 84 9.37 0.74 -6.22
N LEU A 85 8.66 1.30 -7.21
CA LEU A 85 7.20 1.31 -7.26
C LEU A 85 6.64 -0.11 -7.34
N THR A 86 7.28 -1.01 -8.09
CA THR A 86 6.88 -2.42 -8.14
C THR A 86 7.01 -3.07 -6.77
N ALA A 87 8.15 -2.88 -6.10
CA ALA A 87 8.35 -3.43 -4.77
C ALA A 87 7.33 -2.87 -3.76
N ALA A 88 7.04 -1.57 -3.81
CA ALA A 88 6.06 -0.92 -2.94
C ALA A 88 4.62 -1.40 -3.22
N ARG A 89 4.25 -1.56 -4.50
CA ARG A 89 2.93 -2.08 -4.92
C ARG A 89 2.75 -3.56 -4.55
N ILE A 90 3.82 -4.37 -4.60
CA ILE A 90 3.77 -5.76 -4.11
C ILE A 90 3.55 -5.77 -2.59
N LYS A 91 4.24 -4.91 -1.83
CA LYS A 91 3.99 -4.77 -0.38
C LYS A 91 2.55 -4.32 -0.08
N GLU A 92 2.01 -3.38 -0.86
CA GLU A 92 0.62 -2.93 -0.76
C GLU A 92 -0.34 -4.11 -0.99
N LEU A 93 -0.12 -4.88 -2.05
CA LEU A 93 -0.94 -6.04 -2.39
C LEU A 93 -0.86 -7.16 -1.34
N ALA A 94 0.34 -7.44 -0.81
CA ALA A 94 0.53 -8.45 0.24
C ALA A 94 -0.17 -8.11 1.55
N ARG A 95 -0.51 -6.83 1.78
CA ARG A 95 -1.31 -6.38 2.93
C ARG A 95 -2.82 -6.48 2.67
N ALA A 96 -3.25 -6.54 1.41
CA ALA A 96 -4.66 -6.66 1.09
C ALA A 96 -5.19 -8.02 1.52
N ARG A 97 -6.34 -8.01 2.18
CA ARG A 97 -7.00 -9.20 2.71
C ARG A 97 -8.33 -9.39 2.00
N ILE A 98 -8.66 -10.65 1.73
CA ILE A 98 -10.02 -11.02 1.34
C ILE A 98 -10.73 -11.45 2.62
N VAL A 99 -11.81 -10.75 2.94
CA VAL A 99 -12.58 -10.99 4.16
C VAL A 99 -13.76 -11.89 3.83
N ARG A 100 -13.81 -13.06 4.47
CA ARG A 100 -14.92 -13.99 4.31
C ARG A 100 -16.08 -13.60 5.24
N LYS A 101 -17.23 -13.20 4.68
CA LYS A 101 -18.45 -12.82 5.41
C LYS A 101 -19.58 -13.84 5.17
N GLY A 102 -20.27 -14.23 6.24
CA GLY A 102 -21.46 -15.08 6.18
C GLY A 102 -21.25 -16.55 6.56
N GLY A 103 -22.34 -17.24 6.86
CA GLY A 103 -22.35 -18.64 7.30
C GLY A 103 -22.36 -19.65 6.15
N ARG A 104 -22.35 -20.96 6.47
CA ARG A 104 -22.29 -22.08 5.49
C ARG A 104 -23.32 -22.03 4.34
N LYS A 105 -24.44 -21.32 4.49
CA LYS A 105 -25.51 -21.20 3.48
C LYS A 105 -25.42 -19.98 2.55
N GLN A 106 -24.73 -18.91 2.95
CA GLN A 106 -24.51 -17.71 2.14
C GLN A 106 -23.12 -17.17 2.43
N LEU A 107 -22.14 -17.70 1.70
CA LEU A 107 -20.74 -17.32 1.82
C LEU A 107 -20.45 -16.19 0.84
N ARG A 108 -19.97 -15.06 1.35
CA ARG A 108 -19.60 -13.89 0.56
C ARG A 108 -18.17 -13.50 0.86
N PHE A 109 -17.45 -12.99 -0.13
CA PHE A 109 -16.06 -12.59 -0.01
C PHE A 109 -15.93 -11.09 -0.27
N ASP A 110 -15.63 -10.33 0.77
CA ASP A 110 -15.38 -8.90 0.66
C ASP A 110 -13.95 -8.67 0.18
N VAL A 111 -13.84 -8.02 -0.98
CA VAL A 111 -12.59 -7.69 -1.69
C VAL A 111 -12.33 -6.18 -1.70
N ALA A 112 -13.02 -5.41 -0.85
CA ALA A 112 -12.88 -3.96 -0.81
C ALA A 112 -11.43 -3.50 -0.59
N ASP A 113 -10.64 -4.24 0.19
CA ASP A 113 -9.23 -3.92 0.42
C ASP A 113 -8.36 -4.22 -0.80
N LEU A 114 -8.66 -5.27 -1.55
CA LEU A 114 -7.99 -5.54 -2.82
C LEU A 114 -8.27 -4.41 -3.83
N ALA A 115 -9.51 -3.95 -3.93
CA ALA A 115 -9.91 -2.85 -4.81
C ALA A 115 -9.24 -1.51 -4.46
N LYS A 116 -8.73 -1.35 -3.23
CA LYS A 116 -7.95 -0.18 -2.82
C LYS A 116 -6.48 -0.27 -3.21
N THR A 117 -5.96 -1.39 -3.70
CA THR A 117 -4.54 -1.50 -4.08
C THR A 117 -4.31 -1.19 -5.55
N PHE A 118 -3.08 -0.80 -5.92
CA PHE A 118 -2.74 -0.55 -7.32
C PHE A 118 -2.97 -1.80 -8.18
N PHE A 119 -2.36 -2.92 -7.82
CA PHE A 119 -2.49 -4.16 -8.58
C PHE A 119 -3.86 -4.82 -8.43
N GLY A 120 -4.51 -4.69 -7.28
CA GLY A 120 -5.84 -5.27 -7.08
C GLY A 120 -6.90 -4.66 -7.99
N LYS A 121 -6.81 -3.37 -8.34
CA LYS A 121 -7.67 -2.76 -9.37
C LYS A 121 -7.49 -3.41 -10.74
N HIS A 122 -6.24 -3.69 -11.13
CA HIS A 122 -5.94 -4.37 -12.39
C HIS A 122 -6.41 -5.83 -12.37
N LEU A 123 -6.19 -6.56 -11.27
CA LEU A 123 -6.67 -7.94 -11.12
C LEU A 123 -8.21 -8.04 -11.21
N LEU A 124 -8.92 -7.10 -10.57
CA LEU A 124 -10.38 -7.04 -10.66
C LEU A 124 -10.85 -6.64 -12.07
N ALA A 125 -10.10 -5.80 -12.77
CA ALA A 125 -10.39 -5.47 -14.17
C ALA A 125 -10.21 -6.67 -15.10
N ASP A 126 -9.12 -7.40 -14.97
CA ASP A 126 -8.83 -8.59 -15.76
C ASP A 126 -9.85 -9.72 -15.51
N ALA A 127 -10.38 -9.80 -14.28
CA ALA A 127 -11.44 -10.73 -13.92
C ALA A 127 -12.86 -10.26 -14.31
N GLY A 128 -13.02 -9.02 -14.77
CA GLY A 128 -14.32 -8.41 -15.11
C GLY A 128 -15.16 -7.97 -13.91
N LEU A 129 -14.55 -7.84 -12.71
CA LEU A 129 -15.22 -7.61 -11.42
C LEU A 129 -15.02 -6.18 -10.88
N VAL A 130 -14.70 -5.20 -11.73
CA VAL A 130 -14.27 -3.82 -11.37
C VAL A 130 -15.18 -3.11 -10.35
N ARG A 131 -16.50 -3.36 -10.40
CA ARG A 131 -17.50 -2.66 -9.56
C ARG A 131 -17.92 -3.46 -8.33
N GLN A 132 -17.48 -4.71 -8.20
CA GLN A 132 -17.93 -5.60 -7.14
C GLN A 132 -16.99 -5.47 -5.94
N LYS A 133 -17.59 -5.13 -4.80
CA LYS A 133 -16.90 -5.12 -3.49
C LYS A 133 -17.04 -6.45 -2.76
N VAL A 134 -18.06 -7.23 -3.12
CA VAL A 134 -18.40 -8.51 -2.52
C VAL A 134 -18.57 -9.49 -3.66
N LEU A 135 -17.86 -10.61 -3.56
CA LEU A 135 -17.84 -11.68 -4.54
C LEU A 135 -18.53 -12.93 -4.00
N ASP A 136 -19.23 -13.63 -4.88
CA ASP A 136 -19.69 -14.99 -4.63
C ASP A 136 -18.57 -16.01 -4.92
N LYS A 137 -18.81 -17.29 -4.60
CA LYS A 137 -17.79 -18.35 -4.73
C LYS A 137 -17.25 -18.48 -6.17
N GLU A 138 -18.13 -18.43 -7.17
CA GLU A 138 -17.73 -18.51 -8.58
C GLU A 138 -16.89 -17.30 -9.04
N GLU A 139 -17.17 -16.13 -8.49
CA GLU A 139 -16.43 -14.89 -8.79
C GLU A 139 -15.07 -14.89 -8.10
N LEU A 140 -14.98 -15.45 -6.88
CA LEU A 140 -13.71 -15.68 -6.21
C LEU A 140 -12.81 -16.64 -7.01
N GLU A 141 -13.37 -17.71 -7.59
CA GLU A 141 -12.60 -18.65 -8.42
C GLU A 141 -12.02 -17.95 -9.67
N LYS A 142 -12.77 -17.02 -10.29
CA LYS A 142 -12.26 -16.19 -11.39
C LYS A 142 -11.11 -15.28 -10.93
N LEU A 143 -11.24 -14.67 -9.75
CA LEU A 143 -10.19 -13.84 -9.17
C LEU A 143 -8.93 -14.67 -8.82
N GLN A 144 -9.11 -15.86 -8.26
CA GLN A 144 -8.02 -16.80 -7.97
C GLN A 144 -7.35 -17.29 -9.25
N ALA A 145 -8.10 -17.54 -10.33
CA ALA A 145 -7.54 -17.87 -11.63
C ALA A 145 -6.71 -16.72 -12.22
N ALA A 146 -7.15 -15.47 -12.04
CA ALA A 146 -6.37 -14.30 -12.42
C ALA A 146 -5.09 -14.15 -11.58
N CYS A 147 -5.17 -14.39 -10.26
CA CYS A 147 -4.01 -14.38 -9.37
C CYS A 147 -3.01 -15.50 -9.67
N ALA A 148 -3.50 -16.71 -10.03
CA ALA A 148 -2.68 -17.87 -10.37
C ALA A 148 -1.84 -17.64 -11.64
N LYS A 149 -2.38 -16.91 -12.64
CA LYS A 149 -1.62 -16.50 -13.83
C LYS A 149 -0.37 -15.66 -13.48
N ILE A 150 -0.43 -14.93 -12.37
CA ILE A 150 0.63 -14.03 -11.91
C ILE A 150 1.47 -14.70 -10.79
N LYS A 151 1.21 -15.97 -10.47
CA LYS A 151 1.84 -16.74 -9.37
C LYS A 151 1.71 -16.02 -8.01
N LEU A 152 0.62 -15.30 -7.80
CA LEU A 152 0.40 -14.52 -6.58
C LEU A 152 -0.61 -15.22 -5.68
N THR A 153 -0.25 -15.43 -4.41
CA THR A 153 -1.14 -15.94 -3.37
C THR A 153 -1.55 -14.80 -2.45
N LEU A 154 -2.84 -14.45 -2.45
CA LEU A 154 -3.38 -13.42 -1.55
C LEU A 154 -3.70 -14.05 -0.17
N PRO A 155 -3.38 -13.38 0.94
CA PRO A 155 -3.74 -13.86 2.27
C PRO A 155 -5.26 -13.74 2.51
N GLU A 156 -5.92 -14.86 2.79
CA GLU A 156 -7.32 -14.89 3.22
C GLU A 156 -7.41 -14.63 4.73
N THR A 157 -8.31 -13.75 5.15
CA THR A 157 -8.56 -13.50 6.57
C THR A 157 -10.03 -13.75 6.87
N ILE A 158 -10.30 -14.57 7.87
CA ILE A 158 -11.66 -14.87 8.31
C ILE A 158 -12.03 -13.85 9.38
N GLU A 159 -13.04 -13.02 9.14
CA GLU A 159 -13.61 -12.21 10.21
C GLU A 159 -14.43 -13.12 11.13
N PRO A 160 -14.32 -12.97 12.46
CA PRO A 160 -15.16 -13.70 13.39
C PRO A 160 -16.62 -13.36 13.10
N THR A 161 -17.46 -14.38 13.03
CA THR A 161 -18.90 -14.16 12.83
C THR A 161 -19.47 -13.44 14.05
N THR A 162 -20.56 -12.69 13.88
CA THR A 162 -21.21 -11.94 15.00
C THR A 162 -21.46 -12.80 16.24
N THR A 163 -21.70 -14.11 16.07
CA THR A 163 -21.79 -15.09 17.17
C THR A 163 -20.50 -15.27 17.98
N GLU A 164 -19.32 -15.12 17.40
CA GLU A 164 -18.03 -15.24 18.10
C GLU A 164 -17.67 -13.96 18.89
N MET A 165 -18.14 -12.79 18.45
CA MET A 165 -17.97 -11.52 19.21
C MET A 165 -18.72 -11.54 20.55
N PHE A 166 -19.83 -12.28 20.67
CA PHE A 166 -20.57 -12.42 21.92
C PHE A 166 -19.83 -13.27 22.98
N PHE A 167 -18.94 -14.17 22.57
CA PHE A 167 -18.20 -15.00 23.54
C PHE A 167 -17.00 -14.26 24.13
N ASP A 168 -16.36 -13.36 23.38
CA ASP A 168 -15.26 -12.55 23.90
C ASP A 168 -15.72 -11.52 24.93
N GLU A 169 -16.90 -10.91 24.76
CA GLU A 169 -17.49 -10.00 25.76
C GLU A 169 -17.85 -10.75 27.06
N VAL A 170 -18.47 -11.93 26.96
CA VAL A 170 -18.83 -12.74 28.14
C VAL A 170 -17.58 -13.24 28.87
N ILE A 171 -16.53 -13.64 28.16
CA ILE A 171 -15.26 -14.05 28.77
C ILE A 171 -14.55 -12.85 29.42
N ALA A 172 -14.54 -11.68 28.78
CA ALA A 172 -13.97 -10.47 29.37
C ALA A 172 -14.73 -10.03 30.63
N GLU A 173 -16.06 -10.16 30.65
CA GLU A 173 -16.90 -9.83 31.80
C GLU A 173 -16.73 -10.84 32.96
N GLN A 174 -16.61 -12.14 32.66
CA GLN A 174 -16.31 -13.16 33.68
C GLN A 174 -14.89 -13.05 34.26
N VAL A 175 -13.89 -12.69 33.43
CA VAL A 175 -12.52 -12.44 33.89
C VAL A 175 -12.43 -11.15 34.73
N ALA A 176 -13.25 -10.13 34.43
CA ALA A 176 -13.36 -8.93 35.26
C ALA A 176 -14.04 -9.21 36.61
N ALA A 177 -15.08 -10.05 36.63
CA ALA A 177 -15.79 -10.47 37.85
C ALA A 177 -14.94 -11.40 38.75
N ALA A 178 -13.99 -12.14 38.19
CA ALA A 178 -13.12 -13.06 38.92
C ALA A 178 -11.91 -12.39 39.62
N LYS A 179 -11.72 -11.06 39.50
CA LYS A 179 -10.64 -10.39 40.23
C LYS A 179 -10.93 -10.39 41.74
N PRO A 180 -10.04 -10.95 42.58
CA PRO A 180 -10.30 -11.08 44.01
C PRO A 180 -10.32 -9.71 44.69
N LYS A 181 -11.38 -9.43 45.45
CA LYS A 181 -11.48 -8.27 46.34
C LYS A 181 -10.27 -8.27 47.28
N LYS A 182 -9.34 -7.31 47.09
CA LYS A 182 -8.24 -7.06 48.01
C LYS A 182 -8.83 -6.85 49.41
N LYS A 183 -8.60 -7.82 50.31
CA LYS A 183 -8.86 -7.65 51.74
C LYS A 183 -8.03 -6.45 52.22
N LYS A 184 -8.71 -5.40 52.68
CA LYS A 184 -8.12 -4.41 53.56
C LYS A 184 -7.86 -5.11 54.90
N SER A 185 -6.59 -5.32 55.22
CA SER A 185 -6.15 -5.69 56.56
C SER A 185 -6.19 -4.44 57.46
N PRO A 186 -6.57 -4.59 58.75
CA PRO A 186 -6.68 -3.49 59.72
C PRO A 186 -5.33 -2.86 60.10
#